data_AF-A0A520W8T2-F1
#
_entry.id   AF-A0A520W8T2-F1
#
_cell.length_a   1.000
_cell.length_b   1.000
_cell.length_c   1.000
_cell.angle_alpha   90.00
_cell.angle_beta   90.00
_cell.angle_gamma   90.00
#
_symmetry.space_group_name_H-M   'P 1'
#
loop_
_entity.id
_entity.type
_entity.pdbx_description
1 polymer ?
#
loop_
_entity_poly.entity_id
_entity_poly.type
_entity_poly.pdbx_seq_one_letter_code
_entity_poly.pdbx_strand_id
1 'polypeptide(L)'
;MSDEVEVPDHSRGSDDDSPVSIPDELPVLPLRDTVLFPNSFMPLAVAREASIRLIEQALADDQLVGVFTQREASIEEPTREDLYSVGTITHIHKMFKLPDGSLRLIVQGLARVSLQSFVETTPFIRAAVSSAEESVSDSDHLEIDALLRNINSNFQQVVSLSPLLSDDLQALSGNITEPGKLTDFIASSLITLTTSAKQEILETLDLRSRMDHLNRILIKELEVLELGSKIQSEVQSEVGKNQREYLLREQLKAIQKELGETDDQTKEVEDLREKINAIGMPEAVQKEAFRELDRLSKMPVAAAEYTVSRTYLDWLVMLPWNLRTEETIDLVRTKETLDGDHSGLEKAKDRILEYLAVRKLKPDLKGPILCLVGPPGVGKTSLAK
;
A
#
# COMPACT_ATOMS: atom_id res chain seq x y z
N MET A 1 -1.92 -27.55 37.51
CA MET A 1 -0.58 -27.93 38.01
C MET A 1 0.01 -28.78 36.92
N SER A 2 0.93 -28.23 36.16
CA SER A 2 1.63 -28.92 35.08
C SER A 2 2.74 -29.73 35.74
N ASP A 3 2.74 -31.05 35.59
CA ASP A 3 3.83 -31.88 36.10
C ASP A 3 5.06 -31.64 35.21
N GLU A 4 6.01 -30.88 35.73
CA GLU A 4 7.33 -30.68 35.14
C GLU A 4 8.15 -31.93 35.43
N VAL A 5 8.31 -32.78 34.41
CA VAL A 5 9.25 -33.90 34.50
C VAL A 5 10.61 -33.35 34.12
N GLU A 6 11.40 -33.02 35.14
CA GLU A 6 12.80 -32.66 34.99
C GLU A 6 13.54 -33.88 34.41
N VAL A 7 13.88 -33.81 33.12
CA VAL A 7 14.77 -34.78 32.48
C VAL A 7 16.13 -34.64 33.19
N PRO A 8 16.73 -35.73 33.69
CA PRO A 8 18.00 -35.63 34.42
C PRO A 8 19.04 -34.92 33.56
N ASP A 9 19.54 -33.80 34.08
CA ASP A 9 20.60 -33.02 33.46
C ASP A 9 21.89 -33.85 33.51
N HIS A 10 22.15 -34.62 32.45
CA HIS A 10 23.48 -35.07 32.13
C HIS A 10 24.26 -33.91 31.51
N SER A 11 24.47 -32.84 32.27
CA SER A 11 25.48 -31.83 31.99
C SER A 11 26.87 -32.45 32.13
N ARG A 12 27.22 -33.30 31.17
CA ARG A 12 28.61 -33.42 30.75
C ARG A 12 28.96 -32.08 30.11
N GLY A 13 29.48 -31.18 30.94
CA GLY A 13 30.24 -30.05 30.43
C GLY A 13 31.37 -30.62 29.60
N SER A 14 31.34 -30.37 28.29
CA SER A 14 32.50 -30.57 27.44
C SER A 14 32.33 -29.76 26.16
N ASP A 15 33.25 -28.81 25.99
CA ASP A 15 33.83 -28.44 24.69
C ASP A 15 34.38 -29.71 24.01
N ASP A 16 33.51 -30.61 23.58
CA ASP A 16 33.90 -31.83 22.87
C ASP A 16 33.30 -31.77 21.49
N ASP A 17 34.13 -31.37 20.55
CA ASP A 17 33.96 -31.44 19.10
C ASP A 17 33.99 -32.91 18.63
N SER A 18 33.48 -33.84 19.45
CA SER A 18 33.42 -35.25 19.14
C SER A 18 32.27 -35.49 18.15
N PRO A 19 32.52 -36.21 17.05
CA PRO A 19 31.49 -36.46 16.05
C PRO A 19 30.32 -37.19 16.71
N VAL A 20 29.13 -36.61 16.61
CA VAL A 20 27.89 -37.21 17.11
C VAL A 20 27.79 -38.59 16.48
N SER A 21 27.83 -39.63 17.30
CA SER A 21 27.67 -41.01 16.84
C SER A 21 26.24 -41.21 16.39
N ILE A 22 25.99 -41.11 15.08
CA ILE A 22 24.67 -41.28 14.48
C ILE A 22 24.31 -42.77 14.50
N PRO A 23 23.24 -43.19 15.21
CA PRO A 23 22.77 -44.57 15.17
C PRO A 23 22.27 -44.96 13.78
N ASP A 24 22.41 -46.23 13.41
CA ASP A 24 21.93 -46.75 12.12
C ASP A 24 20.40 -46.69 11.99
N GLU A 25 19.69 -46.78 13.13
CA GLU A 25 18.23 -46.71 13.19
C GLU A 25 17.77 -45.73 14.28
N LEU A 26 16.78 -44.91 13.95
CA LEU A 26 16.23 -43.91 14.88
C LEU A 26 14.70 -43.85 14.82
N PRO A 27 14.03 -43.50 15.93
CA PRO A 27 12.67 -43.03 15.89
C PRO A 27 12.57 -41.75 15.04
N VAL A 28 11.61 -41.70 14.12
CA VAL A 28 11.39 -40.57 13.20
C VAL A 28 10.15 -39.80 13.60
N LEU A 29 10.32 -38.50 13.87
CA LEU A 29 9.25 -37.55 14.10
C LEU A 29 9.03 -36.67 12.85
N PRO A 30 7.91 -36.86 12.13
CA PRO A 30 7.55 -36.00 11.01
C PRO A 30 7.18 -34.58 11.48
N LEU A 31 7.84 -33.56 10.94
CA LEU A 31 7.55 -32.16 11.21
C LEU A 31 6.63 -31.56 10.14
N ARG A 32 5.73 -30.69 10.57
CA ARG A 32 4.78 -29.97 9.72
C ARG A 32 5.17 -28.50 9.63
N ASP A 33 5.21 -27.97 8.41
CA ASP A 33 5.46 -26.56 8.11
C ASP A 33 6.74 -25.96 8.73
N THR A 34 7.68 -26.79 9.18
CA THR A 34 8.93 -26.34 9.80
C THR A 34 10.09 -27.27 9.49
N VAL A 35 11.30 -26.71 9.50
CA VAL A 35 12.57 -27.40 9.26
C VAL A 35 13.47 -27.10 10.45
N LEU A 36 14.03 -28.13 11.08
CA LEU A 36 14.99 -27.97 12.16
C LEU A 36 16.42 -28.05 11.61
N PHE A 37 17.24 -27.04 11.87
CA PHE A 37 18.64 -27.03 11.46
C PHE A 37 19.57 -27.57 12.56
N PRO A 38 20.76 -28.08 12.21
CA PRO A 38 21.81 -28.37 13.18
C PRO A 38 22.14 -27.16 14.06
N ASN A 39 22.50 -27.41 15.31
CA ASN A 39 22.83 -26.41 16.34
C ASN A 39 21.70 -25.43 16.72
N SER A 40 20.51 -25.59 16.15
CA SER A 40 19.36 -24.75 16.48
C SER A 40 18.46 -25.40 17.54
N PHE A 41 17.91 -24.59 18.43
CA PHE A 41 16.89 -25.02 19.40
C PHE A 41 15.51 -24.67 18.86
N MET A 42 14.57 -25.61 18.94
CA MET A 42 13.18 -25.36 18.55
C MET A 42 12.20 -25.97 19.55
N PRO A 43 11.19 -25.21 20.00
CA PRO A 43 10.08 -25.78 20.72
C PRO A 43 9.17 -26.56 19.75
N LEU A 44 8.83 -27.79 20.10
CA LEU A 44 7.91 -28.64 19.33
C LEU A 44 6.66 -28.96 20.15
N ALA A 45 5.50 -28.92 19.51
CA ALA A 45 4.24 -29.36 20.09
C ALA A 45 3.81 -30.68 19.46
N VAL A 46 3.57 -31.69 20.30
CA VAL A 46 3.24 -33.05 19.88
C VAL A 46 1.92 -33.47 20.52
N ALA A 47 0.94 -33.81 19.69
CA ALA A 47 -0.40 -34.19 20.14
C ALA A 47 -0.85 -35.58 19.69
N ARG A 48 -0.17 -36.19 18.72
CA ARG A 48 -0.56 -37.50 18.15
C ARG A 48 -0.12 -38.63 19.05
N GLU A 49 -0.97 -39.63 19.22
CA GLU A 49 -0.63 -40.82 20.02
C GLU A 49 0.65 -41.51 19.56
N ALA A 50 0.84 -41.69 18.24
CA ALA A 50 2.06 -42.28 17.68
C ALA A 50 3.31 -41.47 18.04
N SER A 51 3.23 -40.14 17.91
CA SER A 51 4.34 -39.25 18.25
C SER A 51 4.58 -39.14 19.76
N ILE A 52 3.53 -39.20 20.59
CA ILE A 52 3.68 -39.24 22.06
C ILE A 52 4.41 -40.52 22.48
N ARG A 53 4.01 -41.68 21.95
CA ARG A 53 4.68 -42.96 22.21
C ARG A 53 6.14 -42.96 21.75
N LEU A 54 6.42 -42.36 20.58
CA LEU A 54 7.77 -42.17 20.07
C LEU A 54 8.64 -41.42 21.08
N ILE A 55 8.12 -40.32 21.63
CA ILE A 55 8.87 -39.48 22.57
C ILE A 55 9.08 -40.18 23.91
N GLU A 56 8.05 -40.87 24.42
CA GLU A 56 8.17 -41.67 25.64
C GLU A 56 9.24 -42.77 25.50
N GLN A 57 9.34 -43.41 24.33
CA GLN A 57 10.39 -44.38 24.06
C GLN A 57 11.77 -43.72 23.90
N ALA A 58 11.87 -42.63 23.12
CA ALA A 58 13.13 -41.94 22.91
C ALA A 58 13.74 -41.43 24.24
N LEU A 59 12.90 -41.02 25.20
CA LEU A 59 13.34 -40.62 26.54
C LEU A 59 13.88 -41.78 27.40
N ALA A 60 13.50 -43.02 27.11
CA ALA A 60 14.02 -44.21 27.78
C ALA A 60 15.35 -44.71 27.19
N ASP A 61 15.62 -44.36 25.93
CA ASP A 61 16.85 -44.67 25.20
C ASP A 61 17.85 -43.49 25.30
N ASP A 62 18.49 -43.10 24.19
CA ASP A 62 19.53 -42.05 24.15
C ASP A 62 18.98 -40.61 23.98
N GLN A 63 17.67 -40.39 24.13
CA GLN A 63 17.02 -39.08 23.93
C GLN A 63 17.21 -38.50 22.51
N LEU A 64 17.56 -39.36 21.55
CA LEU A 64 17.77 -39.02 20.15
C LEU A 64 16.53 -39.29 19.32
N VAL A 65 16.15 -38.32 18.49
CA VAL A 65 15.05 -38.42 17.53
C VAL A 65 15.47 -37.85 16.19
N GLY A 66 15.21 -38.59 15.11
CA GLY A 66 15.34 -38.07 13.76
C GLY A 66 14.11 -37.23 13.41
N VAL A 67 14.30 -35.95 13.06
CA VAL A 67 13.20 -35.12 12.59
C VAL A 67 13.29 -34.91 11.08
N PHE A 68 12.16 -35.11 10.40
CA PHE A 68 12.07 -34.99 8.95
C PHE A 68 10.84 -34.19 8.58
N THR A 69 11.02 -33.18 7.74
CA THR A 69 9.94 -32.32 7.27
C THR A 69 9.02 -33.09 6.33
N GLN A 70 7.71 -32.87 6.44
CA GLN A 70 6.72 -33.35 5.48
C GLN A 70 6.68 -32.44 4.25
N ARG A 71 6.51 -33.02 3.06
CA ARG A 71 6.25 -32.29 1.81
C ARG A 71 4.88 -31.61 1.84
N GLU A 72 3.89 -32.31 2.38
CA GLU A 72 2.53 -31.82 2.56
C GLU A 72 2.12 -31.95 4.03
N ALA A 73 1.96 -30.81 4.72
CA ALA A 73 1.62 -30.79 6.15
C ALA A 73 0.21 -31.32 6.47
N SER A 74 -0.68 -31.44 5.48
CA SER A 74 -2.03 -31.97 5.62
C SER A 74 -2.06 -33.48 5.88
N ILE A 75 -1.03 -34.22 5.46
CA ILE A 75 -1.01 -35.68 5.56
C ILE A 75 -0.89 -36.11 7.02
N GLU A 76 -1.79 -36.99 7.46
CA GLU A 76 -1.80 -37.42 8.86
C GLU A 76 -0.80 -38.53 9.15
N GLU A 77 -0.76 -39.55 8.30
CA GLU A 77 0.15 -40.68 8.41
C GLU A 77 1.09 -40.66 7.20
N PRO A 78 2.20 -39.90 7.28
CA PRO A 78 3.09 -39.73 6.12
C PRO A 78 3.82 -41.02 5.79
N THR A 79 3.87 -41.37 4.50
CA THR A 79 4.74 -42.43 3.99
C THR A 79 6.18 -41.92 3.81
N ARG A 80 7.07 -42.79 3.32
CA ARG A 80 8.45 -42.40 3.02
C ARG A 80 8.50 -41.32 1.95
N GLU A 81 7.66 -41.39 0.92
CA GLU A 81 7.65 -40.42 -0.19
C GLU A 81 7.19 -39.03 0.27
N ASP A 82 6.34 -38.97 1.29
CA ASP A 82 5.81 -37.72 1.86
C ASP A 82 6.84 -36.97 2.70
N LEU A 83 7.97 -37.59 3.03
CA LEU A 83 9.06 -36.96 3.77
C LEU A 83 10.21 -36.53 2.85
N TYR A 84 10.83 -35.41 3.21
CA TYR A 84 12.09 -35.02 2.58
C TYR A 84 13.21 -36.01 2.87
N SER A 85 14.21 -36.04 1.98
CA SER A 85 15.32 -36.99 2.06
C SER A 85 16.29 -36.69 3.17
N VAL A 86 16.54 -35.41 3.44
CA VAL A 86 17.44 -34.97 4.51
C VAL A 86 16.62 -34.39 5.65
N GLY A 87 16.95 -34.81 6.86
CA GLY A 87 16.42 -34.28 8.10
C GLY A 87 17.57 -33.98 9.05
N THR A 88 17.22 -33.84 10.32
CA THR A 88 18.18 -33.50 11.37
C THR A 88 18.02 -34.49 12.52
N ILE A 89 19.12 -35.06 13.00
CA ILE A 89 19.10 -35.79 14.27
C ILE A 89 19.06 -34.78 15.41
N THR A 90 18.22 -35.05 16.39
CA THR A 90 17.91 -34.10 17.46
C THR A 90 18.07 -34.74 18.82
N HIS A 91 18.43 -33.92 19.79
CA HIS A 91 18.41 -34.29 21.21
C HIS A 91 17.23 -33.61 21.90
N ILE A 92 16.48 -34.38 22.70
CA ILE A 92 15.40 -33.85 23.53
C ILE A 92 15.99 -33.28 24.82
N HIS A 93 15.97 -31.95 24.97
CA HIS A 93 16.48 -31.28 26.18
C HIS A 93 15.44 -31.22 27.30
N LYS A 94 14.20 -30.89 26.95
CA LYS A 94 13.11 -30.76 27.94
C LYS A 94 11.79 -31.25 27.36
N MET A 95 10.95 -31.80 28.23
CA MET A 95 9.58 -32.21 27.92
C MET A 95 8.63 -31.71 29.01
N PHE A 96 7.52 -31.12 28.57
CA PHE A 96 6.42 -30.70 29.42
C PHE A 96 5.14 -31.40 28.98
N LYS A 97 4.46 -32.07 29.91
CA LYS A 97 3.13 -32.64 29.65
C LYS A 97 2.07 -31.62 30.01
N LEU A 98 1.22 -31.27 29.04
CA LEU A 98 0.12 -30.34 29.22
C LEU A 98 -1.12 -31.06 29.79
N PRO A 99 -2.05 -30.33 30.46
CA PRO A 99 -3.27 -30.92 31.03
C PRO A 99 -4.20 -31.55 29.99
N ASP A 100 -4.09 -31.16 28.72
CA ASP A 100 -4.84 -31.74 27.60
C ASP A 100 -4.24 -33.06 27.08
N GLY A 101 -3.14 -33.52 27.67
CA GLY A 101 -2.43 -34.74 27.28
C GLY A 101 -1.39 -34.54 26.17
N SER A 102 -1.29 -33.34 25.58
CA SER A 102 -0.25 -33.03 24.61
C SER A 102 1.12 -32.82 25.27
N LEU A 103 2.19 -33.00 24.49
CA LEU A 103 3.56 -32.78 24.92
C LEU A 103 4.14 -31.53 24.26
N ARG A 104 4.86 -30.73 25.05
CA ARG A 104 5.74 -29.67 24.54
C ARG A 104 7.18 -30.04 24.80
N LEU A 105 7.98 -30.00 23.75
CA LEU A 105 9.39 -30.38 23.78
C LEU A 105 10.25 -29.18 23.47
N ILE A 106 11.44 -29.13 24.05
CA ILE A 106 12.54 -28.30 23.55
C ILE A 106 13.57 -29.26 23.01
N VAL A 107 13.80 -29.21 21.69
CA VAL A 107 14.78 -30.06 21.01
C VAL A 107 15.93 -29.22 20.46
N GLN A 108 17.11 -29.82 20.39
CA GLN A 108 18.28 -29.24 19.72
C GLN A 108 18.63 -30.09 18.50
N GLY A 109 18.79 -29.47 17.33
CA GLY A 109 19.37 -30.14 16.17
C GLY A 109 20.87 -30.38 16.39
N LEU A 110 21.35 -31.57 16.06
CA LEU A 110 22.75 -31.95 16.23
C LEU A 110 23.47 -32.01 14.89
N ALA A 111 22.98 -32.84 13.96
CA ALA A 111 23.61 -33.09 12.67
C ALA A 111 22.58 -33.42 11.58
N ARG A 112 22.96 -33.25 10.32
CA ARG A 112 22.13 -33.66 9.17
C ARG A 112 22.17 -35.16 9.00
N VAL A 113 21.03 -35.75 8.67
CA VAL A 113 20.88 -37.19 8.41
C VAL A 113 20.05 -37.42 7.16
N SER A 114 20.41 -38.44 6.39
CA SER A 114 19.66 -38.89 5.22
C SER A 114 18.76 -40.06 5.60
N LEU A 115 17.50 -40.00 5.16
CA LEU A 115 16.48 -41.03 5.39
C LEU A 115 16.61 -42.14 4.34
N GLN A 116 17.04 -43.33 4.77
CA GLN A 116 17.28 -44.46 3.85
C GLN A 116 15.99 -45.25 3.62
N SER A 117 15.44 -45.87 4.66
CA SER A 117 14.23 -46.69 4.55
C SER A 117 13.47 -46.77 5.87
N PHE A 118 12.16 -47.01 5.81
CA PHE A 118 11.36 -47.27 7.01
C PHE A 118 11.55 -48.73 7.43
N VAL A 119 11.93 -48.93 8.70
CA VAL A 119 12.12 -50.24 9.32
C VAL A 119 10.81 -50.71 9.95
N GLU A 120 10.12 -49.79 10.62
CA GLU A 120 8.86 -50.05 11.31
C GLU A 120 7.97 -48.80 11.24
N THR A 121 6.65 -48.96 11.16
CA THR A 121 5.69 -47.84 11.11
C THR A 121 4.71 -47.82 12.29
N THR A 122 4.56 -48.94 13.00
CA THR A 122 3.67 -49.10 14.15
C THR A 122 4.47 -49.57 15.36
N PRO A 123 4.37 -48.95 16.55
CA PRO A 123 3.43 -47.89 16.94
C PRO A 123 3.80 -46.48 16.47
N PHE A 124 5.00 -46.30 15.92
CA PHE A 124 5.49 -45.07 15.30
C PHE A 124 6.57 -45.40 14.26
N ILE A 125 7.01 -44.40 13.49
CA ILE A 125 8.00 -44.61 12.43
C ILE A 125 9.39 -44.78 13.04
N ARG A 126 10.04 -45.91 12.75
CA ARG A 126 11.49 -46.10 12.89
C ARG A 126 12.10 -46.24 11.50
N ALA A 127 13.21 -45.57 11.28
CA ALA A 127 13.86 -45.58 9.98
C ALA A 127 15.37 -45.79 10.10
N ALA A 128 15.92 -46.45 9.08
CA ALA A 128 17.34 -46.49 8.86
C ALA A 128 17.81 -45.13 8.35
N VAL A 129 18.86 -44.59 8.97
CA VAL A 129 19.43 -43.29 8.61
C VAL A 129 20.92 -43.40 8.37
N SER A 130 21.48 -42.43 7.66
CA SER A 130 22.93 -42.28 7.52
C SER A 130 23.35 -40.84 7.75
N SER A 131 24.59 -40.62 8.14
CA SER A 131 25.17 -39.27 8.20
C SER A 131 25.05 -38.58 6.83
N ALA A 132 24.61 -37.33 6.81
CA ALA A 132 24.60 -36.48 5.63
C ALA A 132 25.62 -35.37 5.85
N GLU A 133 26.89 -35.73 5.75
CA GLU A 133 28.02 -34.86 6.08
C GLU A 133 28.12 -33.68 5.11
N GLU A 134 28.54 -32.54 5.68
CA GLU A 134 28.86 -31.36 4.90
C GLU A 134 30.11 -31.63 4.06
N SER A 135 30.04 -31.33 2.77
CA SER A 135 31.21 -31.37 1.90
C SER A 135 31.82 -29.99 1.78
N VAL A 136 33.12 -29.91 2.05
CA VAL A 136 33.93 -28.69 1.87
C VAL A 136 35.09 -29.05 0.94
N SER A 137 35.27 -28.26 -0.11
CA SER A 137 36.40 -28.39 -1.02
C SER A 137 37.50 -27.40 -0.65
N ASP A 138 38.75 -27.89 -0.57
CA ASP A 138 39.92 -27.06 -0.25
C ASP A 138 40.08 -25.86 -1.20
N SER A 139 39.65 -25.99 -2.46
CA SER A 139 39.72 -24.91 -3.45
C SER A 139 38.78 -23.74 -3.17
N ASP A 140 37.74 -23.94 -2.36
CA ASP A 140 36.68 -22.96 -2.14
C ASP A 140 36.96 -22.04 -0.94
N HIS A 141 38.04 -22.26 -0.18
CA HIS A 141 38.31 -21.55 1.08
C HIS A 141 38.24 -20.02 0.95
N LEU A 142 38.85 -19.44 -0.09
CA LEU A 142 38.84 -17.99 -0.31
C LEU A 142 37.42 -17.46 -0.57
N GLU A 143 36.61 -18.21 -1.31
CA GLU A 143 35.23 -17.83 -1.64
C GLU A 143 34.30 -18.01 -0.44
N ILE A 144 34.50 -19.06 0.35
CA ILE A 144 33.80 -19.29 1.62
C ILE A 144 34.07 -18.14 2.59
N ASP A 145 35.34 -17.71 2.74
CA ASP A 145 35.71 -16.58 3.59
C ASP A 145 35.06 -15.27 3.13
N ALA A 146 34.98 -15.04 1.82
CA ALA A 146 34.32 -13.87 1.25
C ALA A 146 32.80 -13.92 1.47
N LEU A 147 32.17 -15.09 1.23
CA LEU A 147 30.75 -15.31 1.46
C LEU A 147 30.39 -15.15 2.94
N LEU A 148 31.22 -15.62 3.87
CA LEU A 148 30.99 -15.47 5.30
C LEU A 148 30.84 -13.99 5.69
N ARG A 149 31.74 -13.13 5.20
CA ARG A 149 31.67 -11.68 5.46
C ARG A 149 30.41 -11.05 4.85
N ASN A 150 30.09 -11.41 3.61
CA ASN A 150 28.91 -10.89 2.92
C ASN A 150 27.61 -11.32 3.60
N ILE A 151 27.48 -12.61 3.93
CA ILE A 151 26.31 -13.17 4.61
C ILE A 151 26.12 -12.51 5.98
N ASN A 152 27.19 -12.35 6.77
CA ASN A 152 27.09 -11.70 8.08
C ASN A 152 26.69 -10.23 7.95
N SER A 153 27.29 -9.49 7.02
CA SER A 153 26.92 -8.08 6.74
C SER A 153 25.48 -7.94 6.28
N ASN A 154 25.05 -8.77 5.32
CA ASN A 154 23.69 -8.74 4.78
C ASN A 154 22.67 -9.11 5.87
N PHE A 155 22.97 -10.13 6.69
CA PHE A 155 22.11 -10.52 7.79
C PHE A 155 21.97 -9.43 8.85
N GLN A 156 23.07 -8.75 9.23
CA GLN A 156 23.01 -7.61 10.16
C GLN A 156 22.09 -6.50 9.63
N GLN A 157 22.17 -6.18 8.33
CA GLN A 157 21.29 -5.20 7.70
C GLN A 157 19.83 -5.66 7.69
N VAL A 158 19.57 -6.93 7.34
CA VAL A 158 18.23 -7.53 7.39
C VAL A 158 17.64 -7.45 8.81
N VAL A 159 18.40 -7.79 9.85
CA VAL A 159 17.94 -7.68 11.25
C VAL A 159 17.64 -6.23 11.61
N SER A 160 18.49 -5.28 11.19
CA SER A 160 18.31 -3.85 11.50
C SER A 160 17.08 -3.22 10.85
N LEU A 161 16.66 -3.72 9.69
CA LEU A 161 15.51 -3.21 8.94
C LEU A 161 14.22 -3.98 9.24
N SER A 162 14.33 -5.24 9.71
CA SER A 162 13.18 -6.10 9.93
C SER A 162 12.57 -5.87 11.31
N PRO A 163 11.29 -5.47 11.41
CA PRO A 163 10.61 -5.31 12.69
C PRO A 163 10.32 -6.65 13.39
N LEU A 164 10.55 -7.78 12.71
CA LEU A 164 10.25 -9.13 13.21
C LEU A 164 11.46 -9.78 13.91
N LEU A 165 12.66 -9.23 13.73
CA LEU A 165 13.90 -9.81 14.23
C LEU A 165 14.42 -8.97 15.41
N SER A 166 14.96 -9.66 16.43
CA SER A 166 15.59 -8.99 17.58
C SER A 166 17.03 -8.58 17.23
N ASP A 167 17.46 -7.40 17.70
CA ASP A 167 18.84 -6.94 17.56
C ASP A 167 19.87 -7.89 18.19
N ASP A 168 19.46 -8.70 19.18
CA ASP A 168 20.30 -9.73 19.80
C ASP A 168 20.85 -10.75 18.77
N LEU A 169 20.11 -10.99 17.67
CA LEU A 169 20.54 -11.90 16.61
C LEU A 169 21.81 -11.39 15.89
N GLN A 170 22.04 -10.08 15.84
CA GLN A 170 23.25 -9.51 15.24
C GLN A 170 24.50 -9.85 16.06
N ALA A 171 24.38 -9.78 17.39
CA ALA A 171 25.48 -10.14 18.29
C ALA A 171 25.77 -11.64 18.24
N LEU A 172 24.73 -12.47 18.18
CA LEU A 172 24.86 -13.92 18.07
C LEU A 172 25.52 -14.32 16.74
N SER A 173 25.08 -13.77 15.59
CA SER A 173 25.70 -14.08 14.30
C SER A 173 27.16 -13.65 14.22
N GLY A 174 27.51 -12.52 14.84
CA GLY A 174 28.88 -12.00 14.89
C GLY A 174 29.86 -12.90 15.65
N ASN A 175 29.37 -13.72 16.58
CA ASN A 175 30.20 -14.63 17.37
C ASN A 175 30.40 -16.02 16.73
N ILE A 176 29.63 -16.35 15.69
CA ILE A 176 29.75 -17.64 15.01
C ILE A 176 30.83 -17.54 13.93
N THR A 177 31.95 -18.22 14.14
CA THR A 177 33.11 -18.22 13.23
C THR A 177 33.04 -19.31 12.17
N GLU A 178 32.34 -20.40 12.44
CA GLU A 178 32.21 -21.53 11.52
C GLU A 178 31.18 -21.24 10.42
N PRO A 179 31.55 -21.31 9.12
CA PRO A 179 30.66 -20.95 8.03
C PRO A 179 29.39 -21.83 7.95
N GLY A 180 29.53 -23.14 8.18
CA GLY A 180 28.41 -24.09 8.19
C GLY A 180 27.40 -23.76 9.28
N LYS A 181 27.87 -23.58 10.52
CA LYS A 181 27.02 -23.20 11.68
C LYS A 181 26.36 -21.83 11.48
N LEU A 182 27.09 -20.84 10.94
CA LEU A 182 26.53 -19.51 10.66
C LEU A 182 25.40 -19.58 9.63
N THR A 183 25.60 -20.35 8.57
CA THR A 183 24.61 -20.55 7.50
C THR A 183 23.33 -21.15 8.06
N ASP A 184 23.47 -22.19 8.90
CA ASP A 184 22.34 -22.87 9.53
C ASP A 184 21.61 -21.99 10.54
N PHE A 185 22.37 -21.24 11.35
CA PHE A 185 21.82 -20.27 12.30
C PHE A 185 20.97 -19.21 11.60
N ILE A 186 21.49 -18.59 10.54
CA ILE A 186 20.78 -17.56 9.79
C ILE A 186 19.53 -18.15 9.11
N ALA A 187 19.66 -19.29 8.42
CA ALA A 187 18.53 -19.94 7.75
C ALA A 187 17.41 -20.32 8.73
N SER A 188 17.75 -20.75 9.95
CA SER A 188 16.78 -21.03 11.01
C SER A 188 16.09 -19.77 11.53
N SER A 189 16.82 -18.66 11.65
CA SER A 189 16.36 -17.39 12.23
C SER A 189 15.45 -16.58 11.29
N LEU A 190 15.56 -16.77 9.98
CA LEU A 190 14.72 -16.07 9.00
C LEU A 190 13.29 -16.63 9.00
N ILE A 191 12.36 -15.87 9.59
CA ILE A 191 10.93 -16.24 9.69
C ILE A 191 10.23 -16.14 8.34
N THR A 192 10.68 -15.25 7.46
CA THR A 192 10.06 -14.99 6.14
C THR A 192 10.33 -16.08 5.11
N LEU A 193 11.26 -17.00 5.38
CA LEU A 193 11.55 -18.11 4.51
C LEU A 193 10.49 -19.20 4.57
N THR A 194 10.04 -19.64 3.41
CA THR A 194 9.13 -20.78 3.27
C THR A 194 9.80 -22.08 3.71
N THR A 195 8.99 -23.04 4.17
CA THR A 195 9.47 -24.37 4.57
C THR A 195 10.26 -25.07 3.46
N SER A 196 9.80 -24.94 2.20
CA SER A 196 10.50 -25.48 1.02
C SER A 196 11.90 -24.87 0.86
N ALA A 197 12.03 -23.54 0.97
CA ALA A 197 13.32 -22.87 0.83
C ALA A 197 14.27 -23.26 1.97
N LYS A 198 13.77 -23.34 3.21
CA LYS A 198 14.58 -23.84 4.35
C LYS A 198 15.05 -25.28 4.11
N GLN A 199 14.18 -26.11 3.55
CA GLN A 199 14.49 -27.50 3.28
C GLN A 199 15.55 -27.63 2.16
N GLU A 200 15.47 -26.81 1.11
CA GLU A 200 16.50 -26.75 0.07
C GLU A 200 17.88 -26.38 0.64
N ILE A 201 17.93 -25.44 1.59
CA ILE A 201 19.18 -25.10 2.31
C ILE A 201 19.66 -26.31 3.13
N LEU A 202 18.76 -26.98 3.87
CA LEU A 202 19.13 -28.15 4.67
C LEU A 202 19.69 -29.30 3.80
N GLU A 203 19.09 -29.54 2.63
CA GLU A 203 19.47 -30.58 1.67
C GLU A 203 20.76 -30.28 0.88
N THR A 204 21.20 -29.01 0.84
CA THR A 204 22.44 -28.63 0.15
C THR A 204 23.65 -28.98 1.01
N LEU A 205 24.26 -30.14 0.75
CA LEU A 205 25.41 -30.64 1.53
C LEU A 205 26.71 -29.91 1.22
N ASP A 206 26.86 -29.38 0.00
CA ASP A 206 28.00 -28.56 -0.40
C ASP A 206 27.94 -27.19 0.28
N LEU A 207 28.91 -26.92 1.18
CA LEU A 207 28.91 -25.72 2.02
C LEU A 207 28.89 -24.45 1.17
N ARG A 208 29.75 -24.37 0.15
CA ARG A 208 29.85 -23.19 -0.72
C ARG A 208 28.52 -22.93 -1.42
N SER A 209 27.94 -23.95 -2.05
CA SER A 209 26.65 -23.82 -2.75
C SER A 209 25.54 -23.43 -1.78
N ARG A 210 25.54 -23.97 -0.56
CA ARG A 210 24.58 -23.63 0.48
C ARG A 210 24.70 -22.16 0.92
N MET A 211 25.94 -21.68 1.11
CA MET A 211 26.23 -20.28 1.43
C MET A 211 25.81 -19.34 0.30
N ASP A 212 26.10 -19.68 -0.96
CA ASP A 212 25.66 -18.88 -2.11
C ASP A 212 24.14 -18.80 -2.19
N HIS A 213 23.45 -19.93 -1.98
CA HIS A 213 21.99 -19.97 -1.95
C HIS A 213 21.42 -19.07 -0.86
N LEU A 214 21.92 -19.18 0.38
CA LEU A 214 21.52 -18.32 1.48
C LEU A 214 21.80 -16.84 1.19
N ASN A 215 22.96 -16.53 0.61
CA ASN A 215 23.32 -15.14 0.31
C ASN A 215 22.37 -14.52 -0.71
N ARG A 216 21.95 -15.26 -1.75
CA ARG A 216 20.93 -14.79 -2.71
C ARG A 216 19.59 -14.50 -2.04
N ILE A 217 19.19 -15.35 -1.11
CA ILE A 217 17.97 -15.15 -0.31
C ILE A 217 18.08 -13.86 0.51
N LEU A 218 19.19 -13.67 1.22
CA LEU A 218 19.44 -12.48 2.05
C LEU A 218 19.42 -11.20 1.22
N ILE A 219 20.06 -11.19 0.05
CA ILE A 219 20.06 -10.04 -0.86
C ILE A 219 18.63 -9.67 -1.26
N LYS A 220 17.82 -10.67 -1.66
CA LYS A 220 16.44 -10.44 -2.07
C LYS A 220 15.57 -9.94 -0.91
N GLU A 221 15.77 -10.48 0.29
CA GLU A 221 15.07 -10.03 1.50
C GLU A 221 15.44 -8.59 1.86
N LEU A 222 16.73 -8.26 1.77
CA LEU A 222 17.22 -6.91 2.01
C LEU A 222 16.60 -5.90 1.03
N GLU A 223 16.55 -6.22 -0.27
CA GLU A 223 15.91 -5.36 -1.27
C GLU A 223 14.43 -5.08 -0.94
N VAL A 224 13.69 -6.09 -0.48
CA VAL A 224 12.29 -5.95 -0.06
C VAL A 224 12.17 -5.04 1.17
N LEU A 225 13.02 -5.24 2.17
CA LEU A 225 13.02 -4.44 3.40
C LEU A 225 13.42 -2.98 3.13
N GLU A 226 14.42 -2.74 2.29
CA GLU A 226 14.85 -1.40 1.89
C GLU A 226 13.74 -0.65 1.14
N LEU A 227 13.06 -1.33 0.19
CA LEU A 227 11.93 -0.76 -0.51
C LEU A 227 10.78 -0.43 0.45
N GLY A 228 10.47 -1.33 1.38
CA GLY A 228 9.46 -1.10 2.42
C GLY A 228 9.77 0.11 3.30
N SER A 229 11.02 0.21 3.76
CA SER A 229 11.52 1.34 4.56
C SER A 229 11.43 2.66 3.79
N LYS A 230 11.79 2.66 2.50
CA LYS A 230 11.68 3.83 1.63
C LYS A 230 10.23 4.30 1.48
N ILE A 231 9.30 3.38 1.19
CA ILE A 231 7.87 3.70 1.07
C ILE A 231 7.35 4.27 2.38
N GLN A 232 7.72 3.68 3.52
CA GLN A 232 7.31 4.17 4.84
C GLN A 232 7.83 5.59 5.10
N SER A 233 9.08 5.88 4.74
CA SER A 233 9.69 7.21 4.87
C SER A 233 8.97 8.25 3.99
N GLU A 234 8.67 7.92 2.74
CA GLU A 234 7.94 8.78 1.81
C GLU A 234 6.55 9.13 2.36
N VAL A 235 5.79 8.13 2.80
CA VAL A 235 4.45 8.30 3.40
C VAL A 235 4.51 9.17 4.66
N GLN A 236 5.48 8.94 5.56
CA GLN A 236 5.65 9.79 6.75
C GLN A 236 5.97 11.24 6.38
N SER A 237 6.77 11.46 5.34
CA SER A 237 7.12 12.81 4.87
C SER A 237 5.90 13.56 4.31
N GLU A 238 5.02 12.88 3.58
CA GLU A 238 3.80 13.47 3.03
C GLU A 238 2.79 13.78 4.12
N VAL A 239 2.58 12.86 5.06
CA VAL A 239 1.72 13.10 6.22
C VAL A 239 2.23 14.29 7.05
N GLY A 240 3.55 14.37 7.28
CA GLY A 240 4.16 15.50 7.99
C GLY A 240 3.97 16.84 7.27
N LYS A 241 4.08 16.87 5.92
CA LYS A 241 3.80 18.07 5.11
C LYS A 241 2.33 18.48 5.22
N ASN A 242 1.40 17.54 5.08
CA ASN A 242 -0.04 17.80 5.15
C ASN A 242 -0.47 18.31 6.53
N GLN A 243 0.05 17.71 7.61
CA GLN A 243 -0.20 18.20 8.98
C GLN A 243 0.33 19.62 9.20
N ARG A 244 1.54 19.91 8.70
CA ARG A 244 2.12 21.26 8.79
C ARG A 244 1.30 22.27 8.02
N GLU A 245 0.87 21.94 6.79
CA GLU A 245 0.03 22.81 5.98
C GLU A 245 -1.33 23.07 6.64
N TYR A 246 -1.96 22.04 7.19
CA TYR A 246 -3.21 22.16 7.94
C TYR A 246 -3.06 23.13 9.13
N LEU A 247 -2.00 22.97 9.94
CA LEU A 247 -1.74 23.83 11.08
C LEU A 247 -1.50 25.28 10.66
N LEU A 248 -0.72 25.52 9.60
CA LEU A 248 -0.46 26.86 9.08
C LEU A 248 -1.74 27.55 8.58
N ARG A 249 -2.65 26.81 7.95
CA ARG A 249 -3.95 27.35 7.51
C ARG A 249 -4.83 27.74 8.69
N GLU A 250 -4.88 26.92 9.74
CA GLU A 250 -5.63 27.26 10.96
C GLU A 250 -5.02 28.46 11.69
N GLN A 251 -3.69 28.56 11.73
CA GLN A 251 -3.00 29.73 12.29
C GLN A 251 -3.29 31.00 11.49
N LEU A 252 -3.29 30.95 10.15
CA LEU A 252 -3.65 32.08 9.30
C LEU A 252 -5.08 32.56 9.57
N LYS A 253 -6.05 31.65 9.69
CA LYS A 253 -7.44 32.01 10.04
C LYS A 253 -7.53 32.67 11.40
N ALA A 254 -6.79 32.17 12.39
CA ALA A 254 -6.75 32.76 13.72
C ALA A 254 -6.13 34.17 13.71
N ILE A 255 -5.03 34.37 12.97
CA ILE A 255 -4.37 35.67 12.80
C ILE A 255 -5.31 36.66 12.10
N GLN A 256 -5.98 36.26 11.01
CA GLN A 256 -6.95 37.10 10.29
C GLN A 256 -8.11 37.53 11.20
N LYS A 257 -8.58 36.64 12.07
CA LYS A 257 -9.64 36.92 13.04
C LYS A 257 -9.20 37.93 14.12
N GLU A 258 -7.97 37.82 14.61
CA GLU A 258 -7.39 38.72 15.63
C GLU A 258 -7.02 40.11 15.06
N LEU A 259 -6.62 40.18 13.78
CA LEU A 259 -6.28 41.43 13.09
C LEU A 259 -7.49 42.33 12.77
N GLY A 260 -8.72 41.84 12.93
CA GLY A 260 -9.94 42.63 12.70
C GLY A 260 -10.13 43.06 11.25
N GLU A 261 -9.40 42.46 10.30
CA GLU A 261 -9.61 42.63 8.86
C GLU A 261 -10.96 42.00 8.50
N THR A 262 -12.01 42.81 8.54
CA THR A 262 -13.26 42.47 7.86
C THR A 262 -12.97 42.61 6.37
N ASP A 263 -12.55 41.49 5.80
CA ASP A 263 -12.16 41.25 4.42
C ASP A 263 -12.92 42.16 3.43
N ASP A 264 -12.21 43.03 2.70
CA ASP A 264 -12.79 43.92 1.67
C ASP A 264 -13.56 43.10 0.61
N GLN A 265 -13.17 41.84 0.42
CA GLN A 265 -13.90 40.86 -0.38
C GLN A 265 -15.30 40.56 0.18
N THR A 266 -15.46 40.50 1.50
CA THR A 266 -16.76 40.22 2.14
C THR A 266 -17.72 41.40 1.93
N LYS A 267 -17.23 42.65 2.03
CA LYS A 267 -18.03 43.85 1.73
C LYS A 267 -18.45 43.90 0.25
N GLU A 268 -17.54 43.59 -0.66
CA GLU A 268 -17.83 43.55 -2.10
C GLU A 268 -18.92 42.52 -2.46
N VAL A 269 -18.90 41.35 -1.82
CA VAL A 269 -19.91 40.32 -2.01
C VAL A 269 -21.28 40.74 -1.47
N GLU A 270 -21.33 41.46 -0.34
CA GLU A 270 -22.58 42.02 0.19
C GLU A 270 -23.18 43.08 -0.74
N ASP A 271 -22.37 44.04 -1.22
CA ASP A 271 -22.83 45.09 -2.14
C ASP A 271 -23.44 44.50 -3.43
N LEU A 272 -22.82 43.45 -3.98
CA LEU A 272 -23.32 42.75 -5.16
C LEU A 272 -24.64 42.02 -4.87
N ARG A 273 -24.76 41.40 -3.69
CA ARG A 273 -25.97 40.70 -3.27
C ARG A 273 -27.17 41.64 -3.20
N GLU A 274 -26.98 42.83 -2.65
CA GLU A 274 -28.04 43.85 -2.57
C GLU A 274 -28.51 44.30 -3.96
N LYS A 275 -27.55 44.56 -4.86
CA LYS A 275 -27.85 44.98 -6.24
C LYS A 275 -28.61 43.92 -7.03
N ILE A 276 -28.25 42.63 -6.91
CA ILE A 276 -28.95 41.53 -7.59
C ILE A 276 -30.42 41.45 -7.15
N ASN A 277 -30.69 41.66 -5.85
CA ASN A 277 -32.05 41.66 -5.32
C ASN A 277 -32.87 42.89 -5.76
N ALA A 278 -32.25 44.05 -5.90
CA ALA A 278 -32.95 45.31 -6.19
C ALA A 278 -33.49 45.42 -7.63
N ILE A 279 -32.84 44.78 -8.61
CA ILE A 279 -33.09 45.05 -10.04
C ILE A 279 -34.24 44.23 -10.61
N GLY A 280 -34.68 43.19 -9.90
CA GLY A 280 -35.84 42.37 -10.27
C GLY A 280 -35.56 41.49 -11.49
N MET A 281 -34.44 40.77 -11.49
CA MET A 281 -34.09 39.81 -12.54
C MET A 281 -35.13 38.68 -12.63
N PRO A 282 -35.37 38.08 -13.83
CA PRO A 282 -36.15 36.86 -13.95
C PRO A 282 -35.55 35.73 -13.10
N GLU A 283 -36.39 34.85 -12.55
CA GLU A 283 -35.99 33.81 -11.58
C GLU A 283 -34.81 32.93 -12.05
N ALA A 284 -34.83 32.53 -13.32
CA ALA A 284 -33.75 31.72 -13.91
C ALA A 284 -32.40 32.47 -13.93
N VAL A 285 -32.41 33.78 -14.19
CA VAL A 285 -31.22 34.62 -14.22
C VAL A 285 -30.74 34.91 -12.81
N GLN A 286 -31.66 35.22 -11.89
CA GLN A 286 -31.34 35.48 -10.49
C GLN A 286 -30.65 34.27 -9.84
N LYS A 287 -31.11 33.06 -10.13
CA LYS A 287 -30.50 31.82 -9.65
C LYS A 287 -29.05 31.67 -10.11
N GLU A 288 -28.77 31.90 -11.39
CA GLU A 288 -27.39 31.84 -11.92
C GLU A 288 -26.52 32.98 -11.37
N ALA A 289 -27.07 34.18 -11.18
CA ALA A 289 -26.36 35.30 -10.54
C ALA A 289 -25.94 34.95 -9.10
N PHE A 290 -26.82 34.32 -8.32
CA PHE A 290 -26.47 33.87 -6.97
C PHE A 290 -25.44 32.75 -6.95
N ARG A 291 -25.52 31.81 -7.90
CA ARG A 291 -24.53 30.74 -8.05
C ARG A 291 -23.14 31.32 -8.33
N GLU A 292 -23.04 32.29 -9.24
CA GLU A 292 -21.75 32.91 -9.57
C GLU A 292 -21.26 33.83 -8.43
N LEU A 293 -22.17 34.45 -7.67
CA LEU A 293 -21.81 35.21 -6.46
C LEU A 293 -21.24 34.31 -5.35
N ASP A 294 -21.80 33.12 -5.13
CA ASP A 294 -21.26 32.13 -4.18
C ASP A 294 -19.91 31.56 -4.64
N ARG A 295 -19.70 31.47 -5.96
CA ARG A 295 -18.39 31.12 -6.51
C ARG A 295 -17.36 32.24 -6.26
N LEU A 296 -17.75 33.50 -6.46
CA LEU A 296 -16.90 34.67 -6.24
C LEU A 296 -16.48 34.81 -4.76
N SER A 297 -17.38 34.52 -3.81
CA SER A 297 -17.10 34.63 -2.37
C SER A 297 -16.08 33.62 -1.85
N LYS A 298 -15.92 32.48 -2.53
CA LYS A 298 -14.96 31.41 -2.18
C LYS A 298 -13.65 31.50 -2.95
N MET A 299 -13.59 32.35 -3.98
CA MET A 299 -12.45 32.46 -4.87
C MET A 299 -11.43 33.46 -4.32
N PRO A 300 -10.13 33.14 -4.27
CA PRO A 300 -9.12 34.11 -3.88
C PRO A 300 -9.07 35.30 -4.87
N VAL A 301 -8.93 36.53 -4.36
CA VAL A 301 -8.87 37.77 -5.18
C VAL A 301 -7.73 37.73 -6.21
N ALA A 302 -6.63 37.01 -5.93
CA ALA A 302 -5.49 36.86 -6.84
C ALA A 302 -5.74 35.91 -8.03
N ALA A 303 -6.87 35.19 -8.06
CA ALA A 303 -7.17 34.25 -9.14
C ALA A 303 -7.58 35.01 -10.42
N ALA A 304 -7.05 34.59 -11.58
CA ALA A 304 -7.39 35.19 -12.88
C ALA A 304 -8.90 35.12 -13.21
N GLU A 305 -9.61 34.13 -12.66
CA GLU A 305 -11.06 33.96 -12.83
C GLU A 305 -11.90 34.92 -11.98
N TYR A 306 -11.29 35.59 -10.97
CA TYR A 306 -12.00 36.49 -10.05
C TYR A 306 -12.56 37.70 -10.81
N THR A 307 -11.71 38.36 -11.61
CA THR A 307 -12.10 39.51 -12.42
C THR A 307 -13.17 39.16 -13.45
N VAL A 308 -13.12 37.96 -14.02
CA VAL A 308 -14.11 37.50 -15.00
C VAL A 308 -15.49 37.33 -14.36
N SER A 309 -15.54 36.60 -13.23
CA SER A 309 -16.77 36.34 -12.48
C SER A 309 -17.37 37.66 -11.96
N ARG A 310 -16.52 38.57 -11.50
CA ARG A 310 -16.91 39.91 -11.04
C ARG A 310 -17.54 40.75 -12.17
N THR A 311 -16.86 40.84 -13.31
CA THR A 311 -17.33 41.63 -14.46
C THR A 311 -18.65 41.08 -15.00
N TYR A 312 -18.82 39.76 -14.99
CA TYR A 312 -20.07 39.12 -15.38
C TYR A 312 -21.24 39.48 -14.46
N LEU A 313 -21.04 39.46 -13.14
CA LEU A 313 -22.05 39.88 -12.17
C LEU A 313 -22.40 41.36 -12.31
N ASP A 314 -21.41 42.23 -12.54
CA ASP A 314 -21.67 43.65 -12.83
C ASP A 314 -22.51 43.85 -14.10
N TRP A 315 -22.23 43.08 -15.16
CA TRP A 315 -23.01 43.10 -16.38
C TRP A 315 -24.47 42.71 -16.16
N LEU A 316 -24.72 41.63 -15.42
CA LEU A 316 -26.08 41.21 -15.08
C LEU A 316 -26.84 42.29 -14.32
N VAL A 317 -26.16 42.96 -13.39
CA VAL A 317 -26.72 44.07 -12.60
C VAL A 317 -26.97 45.30 -13.49
N MET A 318 -26.13 45.61 -14.48
CA MET A 318 -26.35 46.78 -15.33
C MET A 318 -27.51 46.64 -16.32
N LEU A 319 -28.02 45.43 -16.55
CA LEU A 319 -29.08 45.21 -17.54
C LEU A 319 -30.45 45.69 -17.06
N PRO A 320 -31.23 46.38 -17.91
CA PRO A 320 -32.52 46.95 -17.56
C PRO A 320 -33.64 45.90 -17.64
N TRP A 321 -33.59 44.86 -16.80
CA TRP A 321 -34.48 43.69 -16.85
C TRP A 321 -35.99 44.03 -16.85
N ASN A 322 -36.40 45.08 -16.14
CA ASN A 322 -37.80 45.49 -15.97
C ASN A 322 -38.16 46.83 -16.62
N LEU A 323 -37.26 47.46 -17.38
CA LEU A 323 -37.57 48.69 -18.10
C LEU A 323 -38.02 48.35 -19.51
N ARG A 324 -39.29 48.61 -19.80
CA ARG A 324 -39.85 48.56 -21.16
C ARG A 324 -40.47 49.91 -21.47
N THR A 325 -40.20 50.43 -22.67
CA THR A 325 -40.94 51.57 -23.23
C THR A 325 -42.25 51.07 -23.84
N GLU A 326 -43.34 51.83 -23.68
CA GLU A 326 -44.60 51.54 -24.36
C GLU A 326 -44.44 51.83 -25.87
N GLU A 327 -44.63 50.81 -26.71
CA GLU A 327 -44.59 50.97 -28.16
C GLU A 327 -45.87 51.65 -28.66
N THR A 328 -45.77 52.90 -29.13
CA THR A 328 -46.89 53.61 -29.77
C THR A 328 -46.65 53.71 -31.27
N ILE A 329 -47.45 53.01 -32.08
CA ILE A 329 -47.33 53.01 -33.56
C ILE A 329 -48.34 54.00 -34.17
N ASP A 330 -47.83 55.16 -34.60
CA ASP A 330 -48.59 56.18 -35.34
C ASP A 330 -48.06 56.30 -36.77
N LEU A 331 -48.77 55.69 -37.73
CA LEU A 331 -48.36 55.64 -39.14
C LEU A 331 -48.35 57.02 -39.81
N VAL A 332 -49.22 57.95 -39.39
CA VAL A 332 -49.28 59.29 -39.99
C VAL A 332 -48.03 60.06 -39.61
N ARG A 333 -47.74 60.11 -38.31
CA ARG A 333 -46.54 60.74 -37.77
C ARG A 333 -45.27 60.06 -38.30
N THR A 334 -45.23 58.73 -38.37
CA THR A 334 -44.07 58.02 -38.93
C THR A 334 -43.83 58.39 -40.38
N LYS A 335 -44.88 58.51 -41.21
CA LYS A 335 -44.73 58.92 -42.60
C LYS A 335 -44.16 60.33 -42.70
N GLU A 336 -44.70 61.28 -41.94
CA GLU A 336 -44.20 62.66 -41.90
C GLU A 336 -42.72 62.74 -41.48
N THR A 337 -42.33 61.98 -40.45
CA THR A 337 -40.92 61.93 -39.99
C THR A 337 -40.02 61.29 -41.04
N LEU A 338 -40.44 60.18 -41.66
CA LEU A 338 -39.67 59.54 -42.73
C LEU A 338 -39.49 60.45 -43.94
N ASP A 339 -40.54 61.19 -44.33
CA ASP A 339 -40.51 62.13 -45.46
C ASP A 339 -39.70 63.39 -45.17
N GLY A 340 -39.70 63.87 -43.93
CA GLY A 340 -38.90 65.01 -43.48
C GLY A 340 -37.41 64.71 -43.35
N ASP A 341 -37.06 63.58 -42.72
CA ASP A 341 -35.67 63.25 -42.40
C ASP A 341 -34.91 62.60 -43.58
N HIS A 342 -35.64 61.99 -44.53
CA HIS A 342 -35.04 61.24 -45.63
C HIS A 342 -35.67 61.64 -46.97
N SER A 343 -34.88 62.24 -47.88
CA SER A 343 -35.33 62.57 -49.23
C SER A 343 -35.26 61.36 -50.17
N GLY A 344 -36.34 61.09 -50.92
CA GLY A 344 -36.48 59.92 -51.79
C GLY A 344 -36.74 58.61 -51.02
N LEU A 345 -36.17 57.50 -51.48
CA LEU A 345 -36.28 56.17 -50.85
C LEU A 345 -37.73 55.65 -50.67
N GLU A 346 -38.64 56.04 -51.56
CA GLU A 346 -40.08 55.69 -51.49
C GLU A 346 -40.31 54.20 -51.18
N LYS A 347 -39.64 53.31 -51.91
CA LYS A 347 -39.77 51.85 -51.71
C LYS A 347 -39.38 51.39 -50.30
N ALA A 348 -38.40 52.02 -49.66
CA ALA A 348 -37.96 51.65 -48.32
C ALA A 348 -38.90 52.23 -47.26
N LYS A 349 -39.35 53.47 -47.44
CA LYS A 349 -40.33 54.13 -46.56
C LYS A 349 -41.67 53.40 -46.57
N ASP A 350 -42.18 53.09 -47.76
CA ASP A 350 -43.41 52.31 -47.94
C ASP A 350 -43.28 50.96 -47.22
N ARG A 351 -42.13 50.30 -47.33
CA ARG A 351 -41.91 49.00 -46.68
C ARG A 351 -41.85 49.08 -45.16
N ILE A 352 -41.29 50.17 -44.60
CA ILE A 352 -41.29 50.44 -43.16
C ILE A 352 -42.72 50.71 -42.68
N LEU A 353 -43.48 51.53 -43.42
CA LEU A 353 -44.88 51.84 -43.10
C LEU A 353 -45.77 50.60 -43.19
N GLU A 354 -45.59 49.75 -44.20
CA GLU A 354 -46.27 48.46 -44.32
C GLU A 354 -45.96 47.54 -43.13
N TYR A 355 -44.69 47.45 -42.75
CA TYR A 355 -44.27 46.66 -41.59
C TYR A 355 -44.93 47.16 -40.30
N LEU A 356 -44.90 48.47 -40.06
CA LEU A 356 -45.54 49.08 -38.90
C LEU A 356 -47.07 48.95 -38.94
N ALA A 357 -47.69 48.99 -40.11
CA ALA A 357 -49.13 48.78 -40.29
C ALA A 357 -49.52 47.34 -39.95
N VAL A 358 -48.74 46.36 -40.40
CA VAL A 358 -48.92 44.95 -40.03
C VAL A 358 -48.75 44.76 -38.52
N ARG A 359 -47.73 45.39 -37.92
CA ARG A 359 -47.46 45.32 -36.46
C ARG A 359 -48.56 46.00 -35.63
N LYS A 360 -49.17 47.08 -36.15
CA LYS A 360 -50.33 47.75 -35.55
C LYS A 360 -51.61 46.89 -35.58
N LEU A 361 -51.80 46.12 -36.65
CA LEU A 361 -52.95 45.20 -36.78
C LEU A 361 -52.77 43.89 -36.01
N LYS A 362 -51.53 43.41 -35.87
CA LYS A 362 -51.22 42.15 -35.17
C LYS A 362 -49.93 42.31 -34.34
N PRO A 363 -50.06 42.68 -33.04
CA PRO A 363 -48.92 42.99 -32.17
C PRO A 363 -47.96 41.81 -31.96
N ASP A 364 -48.50 40.59 -31.87
CA ASP A 364 -47.73 39.37 -31.55
C ASP A 364 -47.07 38.69 -32.76
N LEU A 365 -47.06 39.33 -33.94
CA LEU A 365 -46.38 38.75 -35.09
C LEU A 365 -44.85 38.82 -34.86
N LYS A 366 -44.15 37.67 -34.90
CA LYS A 366 -42.71 37.66 -35.17
C LYS A 366 -42.49 38.27 -36.55
N GLY A 367 -42.23 39.57 -36.57
CA GLY A 367 -42.17 40.37 -37.78
C GLY A 367 -41.06 39.88 -38.72
N PRO A 368 -41.27 39.93 -40.04
CA PRO A 368 -40.19 39.67 -41.00
C PRO A 368 -39.06 40.70 -40.80
N ILE A 369 -37.81 40.23 -40.79
CA ILE A 369 -36.64 41.10 -40.66
C ILE A 369 -36.60 42.06 -41.86
N LEU A 370 -36.63 43.37 -41.58
CA LEU A 370 -36.43 44.39 -42.61
C LEU A 370 -34.94 44.46 -42.97
N CYS A 371 -34.60 44.04 -44.19
CA CYS A 371 -33.25 44.17 -44.73
C CYS A 371 -33.20 45.36 -45.71
N LEU A 372 -32.52 46.44 -45.32
CA LEU A 372 -32.32 47.62 -46.16
C LEU A 372 -30.96 47.53 -46.86
N VAL A 373 -30.98 47.34 -48.18
CA VAL A 373 -29.77 47.24 -49.01
C VAL A 373 -29.60 48.51 -49.84
N GLY A 374 -28.40 49.11 -49.80
CA GLY A 374 -28.08 50.28 -50.62
C GLY A 374 -26.64 50.78 -50.44
N PRO A 375 -26.16 51.69 -51.33
CA PRO A 375 -24.80 52.25 -51.29
C PRO A 375 -24.43 52.88 -49.93
N PRO A 376 -23.14 53.01 -49.58
CA PRO A 376 -22.73 53.76 -48.37
C PRO A 376 -23.21 55.22 -48.44
N GLY A 377 -23.59 55.80 -47.30
CA GLY A 377 -24.04 57.20 -47.19
C GLY A 377 -25.54 57.48 -47.36
N VAL A 378 -26.35 56.47 -47.69
CA VAL A 378 -27.82 56.64 -47.94
C VAL A 378 -28.71 56.64 -46.69
N GLY A 379 -28.16 56.83 -45.49
CA GLY A 379 -28.95 56.96 -44.25
C GLY A 379 -29.48 55.67 -43.61
N LYS A 380 -28.94 54.49 -43.96
CA LYS A 380 -29.42 53.18 -43.45
C LYS A 380 -29.45 53.07 -41.91
N THR A 381 -28.44 53.59 -41.22
CA THR A 381 -28.40 53.58 -39.74
C THR A 381 -29.37 54.58 -39.13
N SER A 382 -29.61 55.70 -39.82
CA SER A 382 -30.58 56.72 -39.41
C SER A 382 -32.02 56.23 -39.52
N LEU A 383 -32.34 55.41 -40.54
CA LEU A 383 -33.65 54.76 -40.71
C LEU A 383 -33.95 53.68 -39.67
N ALA A 384 -32.92 53.10 -39.03
CA ALA A 384 -33.05 52.02 -38.06
C ALA A 384 -33.14 52.51 -36.60
N LYS A 385 -32.82 53.79 -36.37
CA LYS A 385 -32.88 54.46 -35.07
C LYS A 385 -34.27 55.05 -34.88
#